data_AF-A0A8E2EQV1-F1
#
_entry.id   AF-A0A8E2EQV1-F1
#
_cell.length_a   1.000
_cell.length_b   1.000
_cell.length_c   1.000
_cell.angle_alpha   90.00
_cell.angle_beta   90.00
_cell.angle_gamma   90.00
#
_symmetry.space_group_name_H-M   'P 1'
#
loop_
_entity.id
_entity.type
_entity.pdbx_description
1 polymer ?
#
loop_
_entity_poly.entity_id
_entity_poly.type
_entity_poly.pdbx_seq_one_letter_code
_entity_poly.pdbx_strand_id
1 'polypeptide(L)'
;MSTSLRQRLLHDLAEFQSDPYPNIAINVDDGDFTHGCLVLSPQGKSPLHLTIQFPDDYPLQPPRVQIQSKVIHPNVFGDYICASILNTVDGWTPAYTLKGVAIQLLSFFASDTIEQTYGRIIDLKEFGKGRGSRESRREQGQDTEYQCPRCNFGMPVSNEQVVEKKAARAGNARVGSAVQACAEPMDVDKRTPKFLTLADELLLMIFAELDTKDLWSASQAFPEVQRILSSYDFIRVRELQCFCLKKSFMKIKLGVGVSILHTRKEGVFTSEFDFLSKEAFDKHKVRRSIQGVPFEYWLPLPISRRHWRMVMPDLVIALADLAKSARLANPSNVNVIYHFMNDIVVHFSRDASHATGPGPTASKSTLNHASEKAVEAYFALFHLLLCLATEQPQLTRDANRTLLRFLAGPTTKAHFPSLGVLLVAVLISDHGLTEALTLAIIKETILRNVVWMLDGKGGGRAELAYLEPTAVSA
;
A
#
# COMPACT_ATOMS: atom_id res chain seq x y z
N MET A 1 8.78 -5.18 24.34
CA MET A 1 8.47 -4.37 23.14
C MET A 1 9.32 -3.10 23.05
N SER A 2 9.80 -2.73 21.86
CA SER A 2 10.40 -1.39 21.64
C SER A 2 9.35 -0.27 21.73
N THR A 3 9.73 0.96 22.11
CA THR A 3 8.77 2.08 22.31
C THR A 3 7.88 2.34 21.10
N SER A 4 8.42 2.29 19.89
CA SER A 4 7.67 2.54 18.65
C SER A 4 6.71 1.41 18.27
N LEU A 5 7.08 0.15 18.56
CA LEU A 5 6.21 -1.01 18.30
C LEU A 5 5.09 -1.08 19.34
N ARG A 6 5.39 -0.72 20.59
CA ARG A 6 4.37 -0.52 21.63
C ARG A 6 3.39 0.58 21.25
N GLN A 7 3.88 1.73 20.76
CA GLN A 7 3.01 2.80 20.26
C GLN A 7 2.12 2.33 19.10
N ARG A 8 2.64 1.49 18.21
CA ARG A 8 1.87 0.91 17.11
C ARG A 8 0.74 0.01 17.63
N LEU A 9 1.01 -0.86 18.62
CA LEU A 9 -0.03 -1.68 19.25
C LEU A 9 -1.10 -0.81 19.94
N LEU A 10 -0.68 0.19 20.72
CA LEU A 10 -1.62 1.10 21.39
C LEU A 10 -2.49 1.88 20.39
N HIS A 11 -1.92 2.30 19.26
CA HIS A 11 -2.67 2.94 18.19
C HIS A 11 -3.73 2.00 17.60
N ASP A 12 -3.36 0.76 17.29
CA ASP A 12 -4.29 -0.25 16.76
C ASP A 12 -5.40 -0.61 17.76
N LEU A 13 -5.11 -0.61 19.08
CA LEU A 13 -6.12 -0.79 20.13
C LEU A 13 -7.03 0.43 20.28
N ALA A 14 -6.48 1.64 20.23
CA ALA A 14 -7.25 2.88 20.31
C ALA A 14 -8.21 3.01 19.12
N GLU A 15 -7.76 2.68 17.90
CA GLU A 15 -8.60 2.63 16.70
C GLU A 15 -9.81 1.69 16.88
N PHE A 16 -9.59 0.55 17.56
CA PHE A 16 -10.65 -0.41 17.83
C PHE A 16 -11.67 0.10 18.85
N GLN A 17 -11.21 0.83 19.86
CA GLN A 17 -12.05 1.38 20.92
C GLN A 17 -12.85 2.61 20.45
N SER A 18 -12.25 3.48 19.62
CA SER A 18 -12.90 4.69 19.12
C SER A 18 -13.96 4.39 18.07
N ASP A 19 -13.70 3.41 17.18
CA ASP A 19 -14.63 3.02 16.11
C ASP A 19 -14.86 1.48 16.13
N PRO A 20 -15.71 0.98 17.05
CA PRO A 20 -15.95 -0.44 17.19
C PRO A 20 -16.67 -1.01 15.95
N TYR A 21 -16.16 -2.13 15.44
CA TYR A 21 -16.78 -2.79 14.28
C TYR A 21 -17.97 -3.68 14.72
N PRO A 22 -19.13 -3.64 14.01
CA PRO A 22 -20.25 -4.50 14.34
C PRO A 22 -19.88 -5.98 14.39
N ASN A 23 -20.39 -6.70 15.38
CA ASN A 23 -20.13 -8.14 15.57
C ASN A 23 -18.68 -8.52 15.91
N ILE A 24 -17.86 -7.56 16.29
CA ILE A 24 -16.53 -7.82 16.83
C ILE A 24 -16.35 -7.05 18.13
N ALA A 25 -15.89 -7.74 19.17
CA ALA A 25 -15.49 -7.11 20.42
C ALA A 25 -14.08 -7.56 20.79
N ILE A 26 -13.24 -6.62 21.19
CA ILE A 26 -11.92 -6.91 21.75
C ILE A 26 -11.88 -6.41 23.19
N ASN A 27 -11.40 -7.24 24.10
CA ASN A 27 -11.22 -6.90 25.50
C ASN A 27 -9.78 -7.20 25.91
N VAL A 28 -9.08 -6.18 26.38
CA VAL A 28 -7.67 -6.22 26.75
C VAL A 28 -7.55 -5.75 28.20
N ASP A 29 -6.60 -6.30 28.95
CA ASP A 29 -6.37 -5.91 30.35
C ASP A 29 -5.61 -4.58 30.43
N ASP A 30 -6.00 -3.72 31.37
CA ASP A 30 -5.33 -2.44 31.64
C ASP A 30 -3.88 -2.66 32.16
N GLY A 31 -3.65 -3.76 32.87
CA GLY A 31 -2.33 -4.12 33.40
C GLY A 31 -1.40 -4.76 32.38
N ASP A 32 -1.96 -5.51 31.41
CA ASP A 32 -1.22 -6.18 30.35
C ASP A 32 -1.99 -6.15 29.02
N PHE A 33 -1.62 -5.21 28.17
CA PHE A 33 -2.21 -5.06 26.85
C PHE A 33 -1.65 -6.02 25.78
N THR A 34 -0.73 -6.92 26.16
CA THR A 34 -0.18 -7.92 25.24
C THR A 34 -1.07 -9.17 25.10
N HIS A 35 -2.09 -9.30 25.95
CA HIS A 35 -3.08 -10.38 25.87
C HIS A 35 -4.51 -9.83 25.85
N GLY A 36 -5.36 -10.44 25.03
CA GLY A 36 -6.76 -10.04 24.93
C GLY A 36 -7.71 -11.18 24.60
N CYS A 37 -8.99 -10.90 24.77
CA CYS A 37 -10.10 -11.71 24.29
C CYS A 37 -10.67 -11.04 23.03
N LEU A 38 -10.77 -11.78 21.93
CA LEU A 38 -11.42 -11.36 20.71
C LEU A 38 -12.71 -12.19 20.55
N VAL A 39 -13.86 -11.52 20.56
CA VAL A 39 -15.17 -12.15 20.38
C VAL A 39 -15.69 -11.79 19.01
N LEU A 40 -15.97 -12.80 18.18
CA LEU A 40 -16.53 -12.67 16.85
C LEU A 40 -17.97 -13.19 16.86
N SER A 41 -18.91 -12.46 16.28
CA SER A 41 -20.33 -12.85 16.20
C SER A 41 -20.79 -12.98 14.74
N PRO A 42 -20.39 -14.03 14.01
CA PRO A 42 -20.82 -14.21 12.62
C PRO A 42 -22.35 -14.27 12.51
N GLN A 43 -22.92 -13.61 11.50
CA GLN A 43 -24.37 -13.59 11.34
C GLN A 43 -24.95 -14.99 11.16
N GLY A 44 -26.02 -15.31 11.91
CA GLY A 44 -26.67 -16.61 11.85
C GLY A 44 -25.89 -17.77 12.48
N LYS A 45 -24.77 -17.51 13.17
CA LYS A 45 -23.96 -18.51 13.89
C LYS A 45 -23.78 -18.11 15.36
N SER A 46 -23.42 -19.05 16.22
CA SER A 46 -23.09 -18.75 17.62
C SER A 46 -21.81 -17.90 17.71
N PRO A 47 -21.72 -16.97 18.68
CA PRO A 47 -20.49 -16.22 18.94
C PRO A 47 -19.29 -17.12 19.22
N LEU A 48 -18.12 -16.67 18.76
CA LEU A 48 -16.85 -17.35 18.91
C LEU A 48 -15.92 -16.54 19.81
N HIS A 49 -15.38 -17.19 20.83
CA HIS A 49 -14.33 -16.63 21.65
C HIS A 49 -12.97 -17.06 21.14
N LEU A 50 -12.08 -16.09 20.96
CA LEU A 50 -10.68 -16.25 20.65
C LEU A 50 -9.81 -15.55 21.68
N THR A 51 -8.60 -16.06 21.88
CA THR A 51 -7.53 -15.38 22.62
C THR A 51 -6.55 -14.81 21.61
N ILE A 52 -6.09 -13.60 21.89
CA ILE A 52 -5.08 -12.92 21.10
C ILE A 52 -3.89 -12.60 21.98
N GLN A 53 -2.69 -12.92 21.50
CA GLN A 53 -1.43 -12.61 22.15
C GLN A 53 -0.54 -11.84 21.17
N PHE A 54 -0.12 -10.64 21.55
CA PHE A 54 0.75 -9.79 20.76
C PHE A 54 2.21 -10.10 21.09
N PRO A 55 3.04 -10.50 20.09
CA PRO A 55 4.45 -10.70 20.33
C PRO A 55 5.17 -9.37 20.58
N ASP A 56 6.36 -9.43 21.19
CA ASP A 56 7.16 -8.26 21.53
C ASP A 56 7.59 -7.40 20.34
N ASP A 57 7.55 -8.00 19.15
CA ASP A 57 7.90 -7.40 17.87
C ASP A 57 6.68 -7.13 16.97
N TYR A 58 5.44 -7.22 17.48
CA TYR A 58 4.24 -6.81 16.74
C TYR A 58 4.41 -5.36 16.21
N PRO A 59 4.08 -5.07 14.93
CA PRO A 59 3.41 -5.92 13.94
C PRO A 59 4.36 -6.64 12.96
N LEU A 60 5.66 -6.74 13.28
CA LEU A 60 6.61 -7.47 12.42
C LEU A 60 6.23 -8.95 12.31
N GLN A 61 5.77 -9.53 13.43
CA GLN A 61 5.12 -10.83 13.48
C GLN A 61 3.61 -10.67 13.74
N PRO A 62 2.79 -11.61 13.22
CA PRO A 62 1.36 -11.64 13.49
C PRO A 62 1.09 -11.87 14.98
N PRO A 63 -0.06 -11.40 15.49
CA PRO A 63 -0.53 -11.84 16.79
C PRO A 63 -0.84 -13.33 16.74
N ARG A 64 -0.55 -14.04 17.83
CA ARG A 64 -0.99 -15.43 17.99
C ARG A 64 -2.46 -15.43 18.35
N VAL A 65 -3.28 -16.07 17.53
CA VAL A 65 -4.73 -16.19 17.76
C VAL A 65 -5.10 -17.66 17.92
N GLN A 66 -5.81 -17.97 19.00
CA GLN A 66 -6.32 -19.32 19.28
C GLN A 66 -7.82 -19.27 19.50
N ILE A 67 -8.57 -20.25 19.01
CA ILE A 67 -10.02 -20.35 19.24
C ILE A 67 -10.31 -21.18 20.49
N GLN A 68 -11.23 -20.72 21.34
CA GLN A 68 -11.69 -21.46 22.53
C GLN A 68 -13.08 -22.05 22.33
N SER A 69 -13.92 -21.39 21.53
CA SER A 69 -15.20 -21.95 21.11
C SER A 69 -15.01 -23.19 20.23
N LYS A 70 -15.80 -24.24 20.47
CA LYS A 70 -15.80 -25.43 19.62
C LYS A 70 -16.44 -25.10 18.26
N VAL A 71 -15.70 -25.31 17.18
CA VAL A 71 -16.18 -25.11 15.80
C VAL A 71 -15.67 -26.25 14.92
N ILE A 72 -16.56 -26.82 14.10
CA ILE A 72 -16.18 -27.76 13.04
C ILE A 72 -15.81 -26.94 11.80
N HIS A 73 -14.52 -26.86 11.48
CA HIS A 73 -14.02 -26.05 10.38
C HIS A 73 -12.79 -26.70 9.73
N PRO A 74 -12.66 -26.72 8.39
CA PRO A 74 -11.58 -27.42 7.70
C PRO A 74 -10.17 -26.88 8.02
N ASN A 75 -10.10 -25.60 8.40
CA ASN A 75 -8.85 -24.91 8.74
C ASN A 75 -8.71 -24.63 10.25
N VAL A 76 -9.45 -25.32 11.12
CA VAL A 76 -9.28 -25.28 12.58
C VAL A 76 -8.81 -26.65 13.06
N PHE A 77 -7.71 -26.69 13.80
CA PHE A 77 -7.07 -27.91 14.30
C PHE A 77 -6.88 -27.80 15.81
N GLY A 78 -7.83 -28.34 16.58
CA GLY A 78 -7.89 -28.08 18.02
C GLY A 78 -8.21 -26.60 18.26
N ASP A 79 -7.30 -25.88 18.89
CA ASP A 79 -7.37 -24.44 19.15
C ASP A 79 -6.67 -23.58 18.09
N TYR A 80 -5.92 -24.20 17.17
CA TYR A 80 -5.13 -23.52 16.14
C TYR A 80 -5.97 -23.19 14.90
N ILE A 81 -5.84 -21.95 14.41
CA ILE A 81 -6.47 -21.47 13.17
C ILE A 81 -5.40 -21.38 12.07
N CYS A 82 -5.58 -22.15 11.00
CA CYS A 82 -4.72 -22.07 9.82
C CYS A 82 -5.27 -21.01 8.85
N ALA A 83 -4.81 -19.77 8.99
CA ALA A 83 -5.17 -18.66 8.11
C ALA A 83 -3.90 -17.93 7.62
N SER A 84 -3.83 -17.60 6.33
CA SER A 84 -2.68 -16.92 5.73
C SER A 84 -2.39 -15.56 6.37
N ILE A 85 -3.44 -14.84 6.80
CA ILE A 85 -3.29 -13.59 7.55
C ILE A 85 -2.63 -13.78 8.92
N LEU A 86 -2.54 -14.99 9.46
CA LEU A 86 -1.83 -15.24 10.72
C LEU A 86 -0.45 -15.87 10.49
N ASN A 87 0.04 -15.90 9.24
CA ASN A 87 1.29 -16.54 8.86
C ASN A 87 2.18 -15.61 8.02
N THR A 88 3.39 -15.33 8.49
CA THR A 88 4.40 -14.49 7.80
C THR A 88 4.88 -15.04 6.47
N VAL A 89 4.79 -16.35 6.25
CA VAL A 89 5.20 -16.97 4.99
C VAL A 89 4.10 -16.83 3.93
N ASP A 90 2.84 -16.93 4.34
CA ASP A 90 1.72 -17.08 3.41
C ASP A 90 0.95 -15.79 3.13
N GLY A 91 0.93 -14.83 4.06
CA GLY A 91 0.13 -13.63 3.86
C GLY A 91 0.29 -12.48 4.85
N TRP A 92 0.87 -12.69 6.04
CA TRP A 92 1.03 -11.60 7.00
C TRP A 92 1.99 -10.53 6.50
N THR A 93 1.55 -9.28 6.62
CA THR A 93 2.38 -8.09 6.43
C THR A 93 2.16 -7.12 7.60
N PRO A 94 3.21 -6.40 8.06
CA PRO A 94 3.08 -5.35 9.08
C PRO A 94 2.14 -4.20 8.69
N ALA A 95 1.69 -4.18 7.43
CA ALA A 95 0.70 -3.24 6.93
C ALA A 95 -0.72 -3.47 7.48
N TYR A 96 -1.06 -4.69 7.93
CA TYR A 96 -2.37 -4.95 8.51
C TYR A 96 -2.56 -4.19 9.82
N THR A 97 -3.77 -3.67 10.02
CA THR A 97 -4.22 -3.14 11.31
C THR A 97 -4.91 -4.25 12.10
N LEU A 98 -4.90 -4.18 13.43
CA LEU A 98 -5.64 -5.11 14.28
C LEU A 98 -7.12 -5.21 13.90
N LYS A 99 -7.75 -4.07 13.59
CA LYS A 99 -9.13 -4.01 13.09
C LYS A 99 -9.30 -4.78 11.77
N GLY A 100 -8.40 -4.57 10.80
CA GLY A 100 -8.40 -5.30 9.53
C GLY A 100 -8.22 -6.81 9.71
N VAL A 101 -7.38 -7.24 10.66
CA VAL A 101 -7.19 -8.66 10.99
C VAL A 101 -8.47 -9.26 11.57
N ALA A 102 -9.10 -8.57 12.53
CA ALA A 102 -10.32 -9.05 13.16
C ALA A 102 -11.49 -9.14 12.18
N ILE A 103 -11.63 -8.16 11.27
CA ILE A 103 -12.65 -8.19 10.19
C ILE A 103 -12.42 -9.39 9.26
N GLN A 104 -11.17 -9.64 8.86
CA GLN A 104 -10.85 -10.78 8.01
C GLN A 104 -11.13 -12.13 8.71
N LEU A 105 -10.84 -12.24 10.01
CA LEU A 105 -11.21 -13.43 10.80
C LEU A 105 -12.73 -13.58 10.93
N LEU A 106 -13.48 -12.49 11.14
CA LEU A 106 -14.94 -12.53 11.13
C LEU A 106 -15.46 -13.04 9.79
N SER A 107 -14.96 -12.50 8.68
CA SER A 107 -15.33 -12.93 7.33
C SER A 107 -14.99 -14.40 7.08
N PHE A 108 -13.82 -14.86 7.55
CA PHE A 108 -13.39 -16.26 7.47
C PHE A 108 -14.38 -17.20 8.15
N PHE A 109 -14.85 -16.87 9.37
CA PHE A 109 -15.84 -17.69 10.07
C PHE A 109 -17.28 -17.47 9.59
N ALA A 110 -17.58 -16.32 8.97
CA ALA A 110 -18.89 -16.02 8.42
C ALA A 110 -19.14 -16.70 7.07
N SER A 111 -18.09 -16.97 6.28
CA SER A 111 -18.22 -17.58 4.96
C SER A 111 -18.95 -18.92 5.00
N ASP A 112 -19.63 -19.27 3.91
CA ASP A 112 -20.22 -20.59 3.68
C ASP A 112 -19.26 -21.50 2.90
N THR A 113 -18.30 -20.92 2.19
CA THR A 113 -17.30 -21.63 1.36
C THR A 113 -15.90 -21.15 1.63
N ILE A 114 -14.92 -22.05 1.49
CA ILE A 114 -13.50 -21.72 1.70
C ILE A 114 -12.65 -22.36 0.61
N GLU A 115 -11.83 -21.54 -0.02
CA GLU A 115 -10.80 -22.00 -0.93
C GLU A 115 -9.58 -22.51 -0.15
N GLN A 116 -9.13 -23.71 -0.49
CA GLN A 116 -7.94 -24.33 0.08
C GLN A 116 -6.72 -24.02 -0.79
N THR A 117 -5.52 -24.12 -0.22
CA THR A 117 -4.23 -23.85 -0.89
C THR A 117 -4.01 -24.64 -2.18
N TYR A 118 -4.73 -25.76 -2.38
CA TYR A 118 -4.67 -26.59 -3.59
C TYR A 118 -5.75 -26.25 -4.64
N GLY A 119 -6.40 -25.08 -4.52
CA GLY A 119 -7.43 -24.60 -5.46
C GLY A 119 -8.81 -25.28 -5.33
N ARG A 120 -9.02 -26.06 -4.25
CA ARG A 120 -10.31 -26.71 -3.98
C ARG A 120 -11.17 -25.80 -3.12
N ILE A 121 -12.42 -25.59 -3.55
CA ILE A 121 -13.44 -24.91 -2.74
C ILE A 121 -14.19 -25.95 -1.91
N ILE A 122 -14.28 -25.73 -0.60
CA ILE A 122 -15.02 -26.57 0.34
C ILE A 122 -16.28 -25.82 0.79
N ASP A 123 -17.44 -26.46 0.67
CA ASP A 123 -18.68 -26.01 1.31
C ASP A 123 -18.70 -26.47 2.78
N LEU A 124 -18.88 -25.52 3.70
CA LEU A 124 -18.81 -25.79 5.14
C LEU A 124 -20.01 -26.58 5.67
N LYS A 125 -21.19 -26.46 5.03
CA LYS A 125 -22.39 -27.22 5.41
C LYS A 125 -22.21 -28.70 5.04
N GLU A 126 -21.59 -28.99 3.90
CA GLU A 126 -21.26 -30.36 3.52
C GLU A 126 -20.15 -30.96 4.40
N PHE A 127 -19.11 -30.16 4.70
CA PHE A 127 -18.00 -30.59 5.56
C PHE A 127 -18.48 -31.03 6.95
N GLY A 128 -19.39 -30.25 7.56
CA GLY A 128 -19.97 -30.59 8.86
C GLY A 128 -20.79 -31.88 8.85
N LYS A 129 -21.53 -32.14 7.76
CA LYS A 129 -22.34 -33.38 7.60
C LYS A 129 -21.46 -34.64 7.49
N GLY A 130 -20.30 -34.55 6.84
CA GLY A 130 -19.39 -35.69 6.62
C GLY A 130 -18.66 -36.18 7.88
N ARG A 131 -18.41 -35.30 8.86
CA ARG A 131 -17.79 -35.65 10.16
C ARG A 131 -18.81 -35.90 11.27
N GLY A 132 -20.06 -35.44 11.09
CA GLY A 132 -21.15 -35.55 12.04
C GLY A 132 -21.56 -36.97 12.46
N SER A 133 -21.00 -38.04 11.87
CA SER A 133 -21.28 -39.43 12.24
C SER A 133 -20.20 -40.09 13.13
N ARG A 134 -18.97 -39.58 13.14
CA ARG A 134 -17.83 -40.19 13.87
C ARG A 134 -17.35 -39.39 15.09
N GLU A 135 -17.31 -38.06 15.01
CA GLU A 135 -16.93 -37.18 16.14
C GLU A 135 -18.13 -36.88 17.06
N SER A 136 -19.34 -36.78 16.53
CA SER A 136 -20.57 -36.52 17.31
C SER A 136 -20.91 -37.60 18.36
N ARG A 137 -20.38 -38.83 18.25
CA ARG A 137 -20.57 -39.88 19.27
C ARG A 137 -19.52 -39.88 20.38
N ARG A 138 -18.36 -39.24 20.20
CA ARG A 138 -17.30 -39.17 21.21
C ARG A 138 -17.41 -37.94 22.11
N GLU A 139 -18.09 -36.89 21.66
CA GLU A 139 -18.20 -35.61 22.39
C GLU A 139 -19.58 -35.28 22.96
N GLN A 140 -20.55 -36.21 22.87
CA GLN A 140 -21.89 -36.10 23.49
C GLN A 140 -21.88 -36.18 25.04
N GLY A 141 -20.73 -35.99 25.69
CA GLY A 141 -20.55 -36.12 27.13
C GLY A 141 -20.47 -34.81 27.92
N GLN A 142 -20.10 -33.67 27.31
CA GLN A 142 -19.92 -32.40 28.03
C GLN A 142 -20.04 -31.20 27.06
N ASP A 143 -21.27 -30.67 26.92
CA ASP A 143 -21.53 -29.30 26.45
C ASP A 143 -21.10 -28.32 27.55
N THR A 144 -19.81 -28.11 27.71
CA THR A 144 -19.33 -26.93 28.44
C THR A 144 -19.10 -25.84 27.41
N GLU A 145 -20.12 -25.02 27.19
CA GLU A 145 -20.00 -23.75 26.47
C GLU A 145 -18.85 -22.97 27.12
N TYR A 146 -17.83 -22.59 26.36
CA TYR A 146 -16.62 -21.97 26.92
C TYR A 146 -16.98 -20.70 27.70
N GLN A 147 -16.45 -20.57 28.91
CA GLN A 147 -16.69 -19.43 29.79
C GLN A 147 -15.41 -18.65 30.00
N CYS A 148 -15.47 -17.33 29.82
CA CYS A 148 -14.33 -16.45 30.02
C CYS A 148 -14.67 -15.38 31.06
N PRO A 149 -14.01 -15.37 32.23
CA PRO A 149 -14.24 -14.35 33.25
C PRO A 149 -13.65 -12.98 32.85
N ARG A 150 -12.70 -12.92 31.91
CA ARG A 150 -12.06 -11.67 31.49
C ARG A 150 -13.00 -10.78 30.68
N CYS A 151 -13.79 -11.37 29.78
CA CYS A 151 -14.72 -10.64 28.91
C CYS A 151 -16.20 -11.01 29.16
N ASN A 152 -16.47 -11.82 30.19
CA ASN A 152 -17.79 -12.36 30.54
C ASN A 152 -18.45 -13.19 29.43
N PHE A 153 -17.67 -13.75 28.51
CA PHE A 153 -18.18 -14.63 27.45
C PHE A 153 -18.71 -15.93 28.06
N GLY A 154 -19.91 -16.37 27.65
CA GLY A 154 -20.54 -17.61 28.13
C GLY A 154 -20.97 -17.61 29.60
N MET A 155 -20.70 -16.53 30.34
CA MET A 155 -21.05 -16.43 31.76
C MET A 155 -22.54 -16.08 31.94
N PRO A 156 -23.23 -16.70 32.91
CA PRO A 156 -24.60 -16.32 33.24
C PRO A 156 -24.61 -14.86 33.75
N VAL A 157 -25.44 -14.03 33.12
CA VAL A 157 -25.56 -12.61 33.48
C VAL A 157 -26.17 -12.51 34.88
N SER A 158 -25.42 -11.99 35.87
CA SER A 158 -26.00 -11.64 37.17
C SER A 158 -26.90 -10.40 37.01
N ASN A 159 -28.03 -10.38 37.72
CA ASN A 159 -29.06 -9.33 37.62
C ASN A 159 -28.55 -7.90 37.89
N GLU A 160 -27.34 -7.73 38.45
CA GLU A 160 -26.73 -6.42 38.73
C GLU A 160 -26.07 -5.78 37.48
N GLN A 161 -25.58 -6.56 36.51
CA GLN A 161 -24.93 -6.02 35.29
C GLN A 161 -25.93 -5.49 34.24
N VAL A 162 -27.23 -5.70 34.45
CA VAL A 162 -28.29 -5.22 33.56
C VAL A 162 -28.48 -3.70 33.69
N VAL A 163 -28.06 -3.09 34.81
CA VAL A 163 -28.24 -1.64 35.06
C VAL A 163 -27.21 -0.81 34.28
N GLU A 164 -25.94 -1.21 34.24
CA GLU A 164 -24.90 -0.48 33.47
C GLU A 164 -25.03 -0.68 31.95
N LYS A 165 -25.37 -1.89 31.49
CA LYS A 165 -25.61 -2.12 30.04
C LYS A 165 -26.91 -1.48 29.55
N LYS A 166 -27.93 -1.27 30.41
CA LYS A 166 -29.11 -0.48 30.05
C LYS A 166 -28.80 1.02 29.98
N ALA A 167 -27.89 1.56 30.78
CA ALA A 167 -27.45 2.95 30.63
C ALA A 167 -26.68 3.17 29.31
N ALA A 168 -25.81 2.23 28.91
CA ALA A 168 -25.10 2.29 27.63
C ALA A 168 -26.02 2.05 26.40
N ARG A 169 -27.06 1.22 26.54
CA ARG A 169 -28.03 0.94 25.46
C ARG A 169 -29.17 1.96 25.38
N ALA A 170 -29.48 2.67 26.46
CA ALA A 170 -30.45 3.77 26.48
C ALA A 170 -29.92 5.06 25.84
N GLY A 171 -28.60 5.21 25.68
CA GLY A 171 -27.98 6.29 24.91
C GLY A 171 -28.05 6.13 23.39
N ASN A 172 -28.37 4.93 22.87
CA ASN A 172 -28.17 4.58 21.46
C ASN A 172 -29.39 3.96 20.76
N ALA A 173 -30.62 4.26 21.20
CA ALA A 173 -31.82 3.72 20.55
C ALA A 173 -32.96 4.73 20.44
N ARG A 174 -32.84 5.68 19.51
CA ARG A 174 -33.96 6.14 18.65
C ARG A 174 -33.43 6.60 17.29
N VAL A 175 -33.19 5.64 16.39
CA VAL A 175 -33.38 5.86 14.96
C VAL A 175 -34.43 4.87 14.52
N GLY A 176 -35.68 5.32 14.53
CA GLY A 176 -36.81 4.56 14.02
C GLY A 176 -36.76 4.53 12.51
N SER A 177 -36.65 3.33 11.93
CA SER A 177 -36.93 3.08 10.53
C SER A 177 -38.44 3.10 10.32
N ALA A 178 -38.95 4.23 9.80
CA ALA A 178 -40.19 4.27 9.05
C ALA A 178 -39.87 4.93 7.71
N VAL A 179 -39.51 4.12 6.72
CA VAL A 179 -39.49 4.53 5.32
C VAL A 179 -40.95 4.64 4.90
N GLN A 180 -41.51 5.84 5.06
CA GLN A 180 -42.75 6.22 4.41
C GLN A 180 -42.40 7.34 3.42
N ALA A 181 -42.45 6.99 2.15
CA ALA A 181 -42.21 7.88 1.04
C ALA A 181 -43.31 8.96 1.01
N CYS A 182 -42.99 10.13 1.55
CA CYS A 182 -43.68 11.39 1.27
C CYS A 182 -42.60 12.46 1.15
N ALA A 183 -42.03 12.60 -0.05
CA ALA A 183 -41.17 13.72 -0.38
C ALA A 183 -42.03 14.84 -0.96
N GLU A 184 -42.49 15.74 -0.10
CA GLU A 184 -42.67 17.13 -0.50
C GLU A 184 -41.32 17.84 -0.39
N PRO A 185 -41.00 18.80 -1.29
CA PRO A 185 -39.72 19.49 -1.26
C PRO A 185 -39.69 20.46 -0.08
N MET A 186 -38.93 20.11 0.96
CA MET A 186 -38.59 21.04 2.04
C MET A 186 -37.57 22.05 1.52
N ASP A 187 -37.98 23.30 1.43
CA ASP A 187 -37.11 24.46 1.22
C ASP A 187 -36.29 24.69 2.50
N VAL A 188 -35.15 24.02 2.61
CA VAL A 188 -34.21 24.23 3.71
C VAL A 188 -33.30 25.40 3.35
N ASP A 189 -33.58 26.54 3.97
CA ASP A 189 -32.73 27.73 3.98
C ASP A 189 -31.28 27.32 4.33
N LYS A 190 -30.42 27.22 3.30
CA LYS A 190 -29.03 26.71 3.37
C LYS A 190 -28.13 27.69 4.13
N ARG A 191 -28.29 27.78 5.45
CA ARG A 191 -27.34 28.51 6.29
C ARG A 191 -26.14 27.62 6.55
N THR A 192 -25.02 27.97 5.94
CA THR A 192 -23.72 27.37 6.24
C THR A 192 -23.44 27.47 7.74
N PRO A 193 -23.08 26.36 8.41
CA PRO A 193 -22.68 26.39 9.81
C PRO A 193 -21.58 27.42 10.05
N LYS A 194 -21.72 28.25 11.10
CA LYS A 194 -20.75 29.32 11.40
C LYS A 194 -19.31 28.82 11.57
N PHE A 195 -19.10 27.58 12.01
CA PHE A 195 -17.72 27.07 12.14
C PHE A 195 -17.05 26.84 10.77
N LEU A 196 -17.82 26.61 9.70
CA LEU A 196 -17.28 26.48 8.33
C LEU A 196 -16.84 27.82 7.74
N THR A 197 -16.99 28.93 8.48
CA THR A 197 -16.39 30.22 8.13
C THR A 197 -14.99 30.41 8.71
N LEU A 198 -14.48 29.44 9.47
CA LEU A 198 -13.09 29.44 9.92
C LEU A 198 -12.15 29.32 8.71
N ALA A 199 -10.90 29.77 8.89
CA ALA A 199 -9.88 29.59 7.88
C ALA A 199 -9.66 28.09 7.57
N ASP A 200 -9.39 27.78 6.30
CA ASP A 200 -9.25 26.39 5.81
C ASP A 200 -8.21 25.62 6.66
N GLU A 201 -7.14 26.26 7.14
CA GLU A 201 -6.12 25.62 7.98
C GLU A 201 -6.66 25.13 9.33
N LEU A 202 -7.54 25.92 9.96
CA LEU A 202 -8.17 25.54 11.23
C LEU A 202 -9.18 24.42 11.02
N LEU A 203 -9.91 24.46 9.90
CA LEU A 203 -10.83 23.39 9.51
C LEU A 203 -10.09 22.09 9.25
N LEU A 204 -8.96 22.12 8.54
CA LEU A 204 -8.11 20.94 8.31
C LEU A 204 -7.54 20.37 9.61
N MET A 205 -7.21 21.21 10.59
CA MET A 205 -6.81 20.75 11.93
C MET A 205 -7.95 20.03 12.65
N ILE A 206 -9.18 20.55 12.56
CA ILE A 206 -10.36 19.88 13.13
C ILE A 206 -10.63 18.56 12.39
N PHE A 207 -10.58 18.57 11.05
CA PHE A 207 -10.81 17.38 10.23
C PHE A 207 -9.76 16.29 10.47
N ALA A 208 -8.55 16.65 10.92
CA ALA A 208 -7.50 15.68 11.25
C ALA A 208 -7.86 14.80 12.45
N GLU A 209 -8.73 15.29 13.33
CA GLU A 209 -9.22 14.58 14.52
C GLU A 209 -10.51 13.78 14.25
N LEU A 210 -11.09 13.89 13.05
CA LEU A 210 -12.30 13.17 12.67
C LEU A 210 -11.97 11.88 11.90
N ASP A 211 -12.84 10.89 12.02
CA ASP A 211 -12.72 9.65 11.26
C ASP A 211 -13.11 9.86 9.79
N THR A 212 -12.55 9.06 8.89
CA THR A 212 -12.81 9.18 7.44
C THR A 212 -14.30 9.05 7.10
N LYS A 213 -15.03 8.21 7.84
CA LYS A 213 -16.48 8.04 7.68
C LYS A 213 -17.23 9.33 8.00
N ASP A 214 -16.90 9.98 9.12
CA ASP A 214 -17.54 11.21 9.56
C ASP A 214 -17.21 12.37 8.62
N LEU A 215 -15.97 12.45 8.15
CA LEU A 215 -15.58 13.39 7.10
C LEU A 215 -16.36 13.18 5.80
N TRP A 216 -16.56 11.92 5.41
CA TRP A 216 -17.35 11.61 4.22
C TRP A 216 -18.81 12.03 4.39
N SER A 217 -19.44 11.68 5.52
CA SER A 217 -20.78 12.14 5.86
C SER A 217 -20.89 13.66 5.91
N ALA A 218 -19.91 14.35 6.49
CA ALA A 218 -19.84 15.80 6.52
C ALA A 218 -19.69 16.40 5.12
N SER A 219 -18.90 15.77 4.25
CA SER A 219 -18.73 16.22 2.86
C SER A 219 -20.00 16.07 2.02
N GLN A 220 -20.82 15.05 2.29
CA GLN A 220 -22.13 14.89 1.65
C GLN A 220 -23.16 15.90 2.17
N ALA A 221 -23.07 16.28 3.44
CA ALA A 221 -23.98 17.24 4.06
C ALA A 221 -23.63 18.70 3.73
N PHE A 222 -22.34 19.03 3.63
CA PHE A 222 -21.84 20.41 3.51
C PHE A 222 -20.88 20.55 2.31
N PRO A 223 -21.28 21.27 1.24
CA PRO A 223 -20.43 21.49 0.06
C PRO A 223 -19.08 22.16 0.38
N GLU A 224 -19.01 23.00 1.41
CA GLU A 224 -17.77 23.65 1.85
C GLU A 224 -16.77 22.62 2.37
N VAL A 225 -17.23 21.61 3.11
CA VAL A 225 -16.38 20.51 3.59
C VAL A 225 -15.86 19.71 2.40
N GLN A 226 -16.74 19.37 1.44
CA GLN A 226 -16.33 18.68 0.22
C GLN A 226 -15.30 19.49 -0.58
N ARG A 227 -15.50 20.81 -0.70
CA ARG A 227 -14.55 21.72 -1.35
C ARG A 227 -13.19 21.67 -0.65
N ILE A 228 -13.14 21.77 0.68
CA ILE A 228 -11.88 21.75 1.42
C ILE A 228 -11.20 20.38 1.27
N LEU A 229 -11.91 19.28 1.52
CA LEU A 229 -11.32 17.94 1.41
C LEU A 229 -10.74 17.66 0.02
N SER A 230 -11.40 18.11 -1.04
CA SER A 230 -10.92 17.97 -2.42
C SER A 230 -9.80 18.96 -2.76
N SER A 231 -9.89 20.22 -2.34
CA SER A 231 -8.87 21.25 -2.65
C SER A 231 -7.50 20.95 -2.05
N TYR A 232 -7.47 20.25 -0.89
CA TYR A 232 -6.24 19.91 -0.19
C TYR A 232 -5.89 18.42 -0.29
N ASP A 233 -6.61 17.64 -1.11
CA ASP A 233 -6.47 16.17 -1.22
C ASP A 233 -6.40 15.49 0.15
N PHE A 234 -7.21 15.96 1.10
CA PHE A 234 -6.98 15.71 2.53
C PHE A 234 -6.97 14.22 2.90
N ILE A 235 -7.89 13.46 2.31
CA ILE A 235 -7.98 12.01 2.52
C ILE A 235 -6.69 11.33 2.05
N ARG A 236 -6.19 11.68 0.86
CA ARG A 236 -4.93 11.15 0.34
C ARG A 236 -3.76 11.50 1.25
N VAL A 237 -3.70 12.74 1.74
CA VAL A 237 -2.65 13.20 2.67
C VAL A 237 -2.66 12.40 3.98
N ARG A 238 -3.83 12.01 4.50
CA ARG A 238 -3.94 11.16 5.70
C ARG A 238 -3.40 9.75 5.47
N GLU A 239 -3.51 9.23 4.25
CA GLU A 239 -3.02 7.90 3.88
C GLU A 239 -1.50 7.84 3.69
N LEU A 240 -0.81 8.99 3.62
CA LEU A 240 0.64 9.09 3.52
C LEU A 240 1.32 8.79 4.86
N GLN A 241 1.38 7.51 5.20
CA GLN A 241 1.96 7.00 6.43
C GLN A 241 2.86 5.79 6.19
N CYS A 242 3.76 5.54 7.13
CA CYS A 242 4.55 4.32 7.14
C CYS A 242 3.62 3.09 7.22
N PHE A 243 3.67 2.17 6.26
CA PHE A 243 2.78 1.00 6.28
C PHE A 243 2.97 0.15 7.55
N CYS A 244 4.21 0.02 8.04
CA CYS A 244 4.55 -0.78 9.23
C CYS A 244 4.25 -0.09 10.58
N LEU A 245 4.49 1.22 10.72
CA LEU A 245 4.32 1.91 12.01
C LEU A 245 3.07 2.78 12.08
N LYS A 246 2.34 2.96 10.97
CA LYS A 246 1.16 3.85 10.83
C LYS A 246 1.41 5.28 11.32
N LYS A 247 2.67 5.74 11.19
CA LYS A 247 3.08 7.11 11.52
C LYS A 247 3.04 7.97 10.25
N SER A 248 2.38 9.12 10.35
CA SER A 248 2.27 10.11 9.26
C SER A 248 3.61 10.77 8.90
N PHE A 249 3.79 11.08 7.61
CA PHE A 249 4.93 11.83 7.08
C PHE A 249 5.17 13.18 7.77
N MET A 250 4.16 13.77 8.41
CA MET A 250 4.29 15.04 9.12
C MET A 250 5.27 14.96 10.31
N LYS A 251 5.42 13.77 10.90
CA LYS A 251 6.22 13.54 12.11
C LYS A 251 7.51 12.75 11.84
N ILE A 252 7.57 12.00 10.75
CA ILE A 252 8.66 11.05 10.49
C ILE A 252 9.19 11.12 9.06
N LYS A 253 10.43 10.66 8.87
CA LYS A 253 11.05 10.51 7.56
C LYS A 253 10.44 9.31 6.85
N LEU A 254 9.89 9.54 5.66
CA LEU A 254 9.31 8.52 4.79
C LEU A 254 10.10 8.41 3.51
N GLY A 255 10.13 7.20 2.97
CA GLY A 255 10.77 6.83 1.74
C GLY A 255 10.22 5.49 1.29
N VAL A 256 10.85 4.87 0.31
CA VAL A 256 10.43 3.59 -0.27
C VAL A 256 11.57 2.58 -0.23
N GLY A 257 11.21 1.31 -0.12
CA GLY A 257 12.16 0.20 -0.24
C GLY A 257 12.61 0.03 -1.69
N VAL A 258 13.91 -0.10 -1.93
CA VAL A 258 14.49 -0.29 -3.27
C VAL A 258 15.31 -1.57 -3.32
N SER A 259 15.14 -2.31 -4.41
CA SER A 259 15.89 -3.53 -4.73
C SER A 259 16.67 -3.31 -6.02
N ILE A 260 17.77 -4.03 -6.17
CA ILE A 260 18.62 -3.95 -7.35
C ILE A 260 18.75 -5.35 -7.94
N LEU A 261 18.32 -5.51 -9.19
CA LEU A 261 18.42 -6.77 -9.94
C LEU A 261 19.63 -6.71 -10.86
N HIS A 262 20.66 -7.51 -10.57
CA HIS A 262 21.87 -7.61 -11.40
C HIS A 262 21.66 -8.56 -12.57
N THR A 263 20.96 -8.08 -13.61
CA THR A 263 20.74 -8.85 -14.86
C THR A 263 21.76 -8.50 -15.95
N ARG A 264 22.44 -7.35 -15.84
CA ARG A 264 23.36 -6.79 -16.84
C ARG A 264 24.59 -6.17 -16.15
N LYS A 265 25.41 -5.46 -16.94
CA LYS A 265 26.59 -4.73 -16.45
C LYS A 265 26.23 -3.71 -15.36
N GLU A 266 25.11 -3.02 -15.54
CA GLU A 266 24.48 -2.14 -14.55
C GLU A 266 23.25 -2.85 -13.97
N GLY A 267 23.00 -2.63 -12.68
CA GLY A 267 21.83 -3.15 -11.97
C GLY A 267 20.56 -2.40 -12.36
N VAL A 268 19.42 -3.10 -12.33
CA VAL A 268 18.10 -2.55 -12.60
C VAL A 268 17.41 -2.27 -11.26
N PHE A 269 16.93 -1.05 -11.07
CA PHE A 269 16.22 -0.67 -9.85
C PHE A 269 14.75 -1.13 -9.89
N THR A 270 14.28 -1.71 -8.80
CA THR A 270 12.87 -2.06 -8.60
C THR A 270 12.41 -1.61 -7.22
N SER A 271 11.13 -1.25 -7.10
CA SER A 271 10.53 -0.82 -5.85
C SER A 271 9.02 -1.01 -5.94
N GLU A 272 8.43 -1.39 -4.81
CA GLU A 272 6.98 -1.49 -4.70
C GLU A 272 6.32 -0.14 -4.36
N PHE A 273 7.12 0.90 -4.12
CA PHE A 273 6.69 2.25 -3.75
C PHE A 273 5.78 2.36 -2.52
N ASP A 274 5.77 1.33 -1.67
CA ASP A 274 5.12 1.38 -0.36
C ASP A 274 5.91 2.29 0.60
N PHE A 275 5.22 3.29 1.19
CA PHE A 275 5.87 4.20 2.12
C PHE A 275 6.33 3.50 3.40
N LEU A 276 7.63 3.56 3.66
CA LEU A 276 8.29 3.01 4.82
C LEU A 276 9.06 4.11 5.56
N SER A 277 8.95 4.10 6.89
CA SER A 277 9.75 5.00 7.73
C SER A 277 11.22 4.58 7.79
N LYS A 278 12.12 5.56 7.88
CA LYS A 278 13.54 5.28 8.14
C LYS A 278 13.74 4.48 9.42
N GLU A 279 12.94 4.75 10.46
CA GLU A 279 12.95 3.99 11.72
C GLU A 279 12.62 2.50 11.49
N ALA A 280 11.55 2.20 10.77
CA ALA A 280 11.16 0.81 10.47
C ALA A 280 12.23 0.09 9.63
N PHE A 281 12.84 0.79 8.68
CA PHE A 281 13.91 0.24 7.88
C PHE A 281 15.19 -0.02 8.72
N ASP A 282 15.69 0.96 9.46
CA ASP A 282 16.99 0.85 10.13
C ASP A 282 16.93 0.07 11.44
N LYS A 283 15.94 0.37 12.28
CA LYS A 283 15.83 -0.16 13.65
C LYS A 283 15.12 -1.50 13.68
N HIS A 284 13.99 -1.59 12.97
CA HIS A 284 13.13 -2.78 12.96
C HIS A 284 13.43 -3.74 11.81
N LYS A 285 14.41 -3.41 10.96
CA LYS A 285 14.89 -4.26 9.86
C LYS A 285 13.79 -4.73 8.91
N VAL A 286 12.78 -3.89 8.67
CA VAL A 286 11.75 -4.18 7.66
C VAL A 286 12.41 -4.19 6.28
N ARG A 287 12.31 -5.33 5.58
CA ARG A 287 12.97 -5.60 4.28
C ARG A 287 12.03 -6.22 3.24
N ARG A 288 10.72 -6.18 3.49
CA ARG A 288 9.69 -6.69 2.57
C ARG A 288 8.59 -5.67 2.42
N SER A 289 8.08 -5.55 1.19
CA SER A 289 6.96 -4.69 0.82
C SER A 289 5.65 -5.21 1.40
N ILE A 290 4.55 -4.49 1.18
CA ILE A 290 3.20 -4.94 1.55
C ILE A 290 2.86 -6.26 0.85
N GLN A 291 3.28 -6.41 -0.42
CA GLN A 291 3.10 -7.62 -1.24
C GLN A 291 4.19 -8.68 -0.99
N GLY A 292 5.08 -8.47 -0.01
CA GLY A 292 6.12 -9.43 0.37
C GLY A 292 7.39 -9.39 -0.49
N VAL A 293 7.50 -8.44 -1.43
CA VAL A 293 8.69 -8.29 -2.31
C VAL A 293 9.88 -7.81 -1.48
N PRO A 294 11.03 -8.51 -1.53
CA PRO A 294 12.20 -8.14 -0.73
C PRO A 294 12.88 -6.88 -1.29
N PHE A 295 13.40 -6.05 -0.40
CA PHE A 295 14.24 -4.88 -0.73
C PHE A 295 15.38 -4.70 0.26
N GLU A 296 16.45 -4.07 -0.20
CA GLU A 296 17.72 -3.95 0.54
C GLU A 296 18.04 -2.51 0.93
N TYR A 297 17.58 -1.55 0.14
CA TYR A 297 17.88 -0.13 0.28
C TYR A 297 16.62 0.66 0.64
N TRP A 298 16.81 1.86 1.17
CA TRP A 298 15.74 2.80 1.47
C TRP A 298 16.02 4.14 0.79
N LEU A 299 15.11 4.58 -0.07
CA LEU A 299 15.21 5.83 -0.80
C LEU A 299 14.21 6.84 -0.20
N PRO A 300 14.69 7.94 0.41
CA PRO A 300 13.78 9.01 0.85
C PRO A 300 13.07 9.67 -0.34
N LEU A 301 11.79 10.00 -0.15
CA LEU A 301 10.99 10.71 -1.16
C LEU A 301 10.47 12.03 -0.61
N PRO A 302 10.49 13.14 -1.38
CA PRO A 302 9.85 14.38 -0.98
C PRO A 302 8.32 14.24 -1.09
N ILE A 303 7.65 14.50 0.03
CA ILE A 303 6.18 14.55 0.07
C ILE A 303 5.68 15.99 0.15
N SER A 304 6.31 16.80 1.00
CA SER A 304 6.02 18.22 1.17
C SER A 304 7.31 19.00 1.38
N ARG A 305 7.28 20.33 1.26
CA ARG A 305 8.46 21.18 1.50
C ARG A 305 9.10 20.94 2.87
N ARG A 306 8.28 20.77 3.93
CA ARG A 306 8.76 20.46 5.27
C ARG A 306 9.42 19.09 5.33
N HIS A 307 8.77 18.09 4.74
CA HIS A 307 9.27 16.73 4.73
C HIS A 307 10.55 16.57 3.91
N TRP A 308 10.63 17.24 2.76
CA TRP A 308 11.83 17.33 1.93
C TRP A 308 13.04 17.79 2.73
N ARG A 309 12.92 18.89 3.49
CA ARG A 309 13.99 19.38 4.38
C ARG A 309 14.43 18.35 5.43
N MET A 310 13.51 17.48 5.87
CA MET A 310 13.83 16.43 6.84
C MET A 310 14.61 15.27 6.19
N VAL A 311 14.30 14.92 4.95
CA VAL A 311 14.83 13.71 4.28
C VAL A 311 16.01 13.98 3.34
N MET A 312 16.19 15.21 2.88
CA MET A 312 17.27 15.63 1.98
C MET A 312 18.68 15.21 2.47
N PRO A 313 19.02 15.32 3.78
CA PRO A 313 20.33 14.88 4.26
C PRO A 313 20.58 13.38 4.07
N ASP A 314 19.54 12.54 4.15
CA ASP A 314 19.67 11.09 3.98
C ASP A 314 19.73 10.69 2.49
N LEU A 315 19.19 11.54 1.61
CA LEU A 315 19.10 11.26 0.17
C LEU A 315 20.47 11.09 -0.47
N VAL A 316 21.43 11.95 -0.13
CA VAL A 316 22.77 11.93 -0.75
C VAL A 316 23.45 10.59 -0.47
N ILE A 317 23.31 10.08 0.76
CA ILE A 317 23.87 8.79 1.17
C ILE A 317 23.13 7.66 0.44
N ALA A 318 21.79 7.70 0.43
CA ALA A 318 20.97 6.68 -0.23
C ALA A 318 21.27 6.57 -1.73
N LEU A 319 21.39 7.70 -2.45
CA LEU A 319 21.71 7.69 -3.88
C LEU A 319 23.14 7.20 -4.14
N ALA A 320 24.11 7.57 -3.31
CA ALA A 320 25.48 7.08 -3.44
C ALA A 320 25.56 5.55 -3.24
N ASP A 321 24.86 5.02 -2.24
CA ASP A 321 24.79 3.58 -1.99
C ASP A 321 24.11 2.83 -3.13
N LEU A 322 23.01 3.38 -3.67
CA LEU A 322 22.33 2.82 -4.84
C LEU A 322 23.23 2.83 -6.07
N ALA A 323 23.91 3.95 -6.36
CA ALA A 323 24.82 4.07 -7.50
C ALA A 323 25.94 3.03 -7.45
N LYS A 324 26.56 2.89 -6.27
CA LYS A 324 27.64 1.93 -6.03
C LYS A 324 27.15 0.49 -6.18
N SER A 325 26.00 0.18 -5.60
CA SER A 325 25.45 -1.18 -5.57
C SER A 325 24.92 -1.62 -6.93
N ALA A 326 24.35 -0.70 -7.71
CA ALA A 326 23.95 -0.92 -9.10
C ALA A 326 25.13 -0.89 -10.09
N ARG A 327 26.35 -0.54 -9.64
CA ARG A 327 27.55 -0.47 -10.50
C ARG A 327 27.37 0.46 -11.70
N LEU A 328 26.70 1.59 -11.50
CA LEU A 328 26.44 2.56 -12.57
C LEU A 328 27.76 3.12 -13.11
N ALA A 329 27.87 3.24 -14.42
CA ALA A 329 29.05 3.77 -15.09
C ALA A 329 29.32 5.25 -14.73
N ASN A 330 28.25 6.02 -14.47
CA ASN A 330 28.33 7.40 -14.02
C ASN A 330 27.51 7.59 -12.73
N PRO A 331 28.14 7.50 -11.54
CA PRO A 331 27.46 7.37 -10.25
C PRO A 331 26.96 8.70 -9.66
N SER A 332 26.58 9.67 -10.50
CA SER A 332 26.01 10.92 -9.99
C SER A 332 24.60 10.71 -9.43
N ASN A 333 24.22 11.50 -8.41
CA ASN A 333 22.90 11.44 -7.77
C ASN A 333 21.75 11.56 -8.78
N VAL A 334 21.88 12.47 -9.75
CA VAL A 334 20.87 12.69 -10.78
C VAL A 334 20.76 11.50 -11.74
N ASN A 335 21.89 10.85 -12.07
CA ASN A 335 21.87 9.69 -12.94
C ASN A 335 21.19 8.49 -12.29
N VAL A 336 21.34 8.28 -10.97
CA VAL A 336 20.61 7.23 -10.27
C VAL A 336 19.11 7.40 -10.49
N ILE A 337 18.60 8.63 -10.37
CA ILE A 337 17.18 8.94 -10.58
C ILE A 337 16.79 8.75 -12.04
N TYR A 338 17.62 9.19 -13.00
CA TYR A 338 17.37 8.98 -14.43
C TYR A 338 17.28 7.50 -14.79
N HIS A 339 18.23 6.70 -14.32
CA HIS A 339 18.25 5.26 -14.53
C HIS A 339 17.02 4.61 -13.90
N PHE A 340 16.67 4.97 -12.66
CA PHE A 340 15.51 4.40 -11.97
C PHE A 340 14.18 4.76 -12.66
N MET A 341 14.00 6.02 -13.07
CA MET A 341 12.81 6.44 -13.82
C MET A 341 12.70 5.70 -15.17
N ASN A 342 13.82 5.50 -15.86
CA ASN A 342 13.86 4.70 -17.08
C ASN A 342 13.51 3.22 -16.81
N ASP A 343 14.02 2.63 -15.73
CA ASP A 343 13.74 1.24 -15.35
C ASP A 343 12.25 0.99 -15.09
N ILE A 344 11.55 1.96 -14.49
CA ILE A 344 10.08 1.88 -14.29
C ILE A 344 9.35 1.76 -15.63
N VAL A 345 9.70 2.60 -16.61
CA VAL A 345 9.06 2.60 -17.94
C VAL A 345 9.37 1.29 -18.69
N VAL A 346 10.60 0.80 -18.60
CA VAL A 346 11.03 -0.45 -19.23
C VAL A 346 10.30 -1.65 -18.60
N HIS A 347 10.19 -1.70 -17.27
CA HIS A 347 9.48 -2.75 -16.56
C HIS A 347 8.00 -2.76 -16.92
N PHE A 348 7.34 -1.60 -16.87
CA PHE A 348 5.94 -1.46 -17.28
C PHE A 348 5.69 -1.92 -18.72
N SER A 349 6.56 -1.53 -19.66
CA SER A 349 6.44 -1.94 -21.07
C SER A 349 6.53 -3.46 -21.25
N ARG A 350 7.38 -4.12 -20.46
CA ARG A 350 7.53 -5.58 -20.46
C ARG A 350 6.28 -6.25 -19.88
N ASP A 351 5.75 -5.75 -18.76
CA ASP A 351 4.53 -6.27 -18.14
C ASP A 351 3.33 -6.16 -19.08
N ALA A 352 3.20 -5.03 -19.79
CA ALA A 352 2.17 -4.82 -20.79
C ALA A 352 2.28 -5.81 -21.97
N SER A 353 3.50 -6.08 -22.43
CA SER A 353 3.74 -7.03 -23.52
C SER A 353 3.36 -8.46 -23.12
N HIS A 354 3.70 -8.88 -21.89
CA HIS A 354 3.35 -10.20 -21.38
C HIS A 354 1.85 -10.38 -21.12
N ALA A 355 1.14 -9.32 -20.71
CA ALA A 355 -0.31 -9.35 -20.53
C ALA A 355 -1.09 -9.62 -21.83
N THR A 356 -0.49 -9.31 -23.00
CA THR A 356 -1.09 -9.53 -24.32
C THR A 356 -0.67 -10.85 -25.00
N GLY A 357 0.24 -11.64 -24.39
CA GLY A 357 0.75 -12.89 -24.96
C GLY A 357 -0.08 -14.13 -24.58
N PRO A 358 -0.03 -15.23 -25.37
CA PRO A 358 -0.68 -16.48 -25.02
C PRO A 358 0.15 -17.21 -23.93
N GLY A 359 -0.20 -17.01 -22.67
CA GLY A 359 0.43 -17.69 -21.53
C GLY A 359 -0.44 -17.59 -20.27
N PRO A 360 -0.26 -18.49 -19.29
CA PRO A 360 -1.01 -18.42 -18.04
C PRO A 360 -0.69 -17.10 -17.34
N THR A 361 -1.72 -16.27 -17.14
CA THR A 361 -1.61 -15.00 -16.43
C THR A 361 -1.10 -15.27 -15.01
N ALA A 362 0.09 -14.79 -14.68
CA ALA A 362 0.59 -14.84 -13.31
C ALA A 362 -0.40 -14.06 -12.42
N SER A 363 -1.10 -14.79 -11.57
CA SER A 363 -2.35 -14.41 -10.91
C SER A 363 -2.23 -13.40 -9.77
N LYS A 364 -1.26 -12.47 -9.80
CA LYS A 364 -1.07 -11.50 -8.70
C LYS A 364 -1.01 -10.02 -9.09
N SER A 365 -0.80 -9.66 -10.35
CA SER A 365 -0.89 -8.25 -10.78
C SER A 365 -1.61 -8.14 -12.11
N THR A 366 -2.79 -7.52 -12.10
CA THR A 366 -3.47 -7.12 -13.33
C THR A 366 -2.68 -6.00 -14.00
N LEU A 367 -2.82 -5.85 -15.33
CA LEU A 367 -2.18 -4.76 -16.07
C LEU A 367 -2.56 -3.37 -15.50
N ASN A 368 -3.79 -3.22 -15.01
CA ASN A 368 -4.27 -1.99 -14.36
C ASN A 368 -3.50 -1.67 -13.08
N HIS A 369 -3.28 -2.67 -12.22
CA HIS A 369 -2.49 -2.47 -11.00
C HIS A 369 -1.03 -2.14 -11.34
N ALA A 370 -0.48 -2.77 -12.38
CA ALA A 370 0.87 -2.45 -12.86
C ALA A 370 0.96 -1.02 -13.44
N SER A 371 -0.07 -0.54 -14.14
CA SER A 371 -0.08 0.81 -14.71
C SER A 371 -0.22 1.90 -13.64
N GLU A 372 -1.14 1.73 -12.69
CA GLU A 372 -1.33 2.67 -11.57
C GLU A 372 -0.03 2.84 -10.78
N LYS A 373 0.59 1.71 -10.42
CA LYS A 373 1.85 1.69 -9.69
C LYS A 373 3.00 2.33 -10.47
N ALA A 374 3.11 2.05 -11.77
CA ALA A 374 4.15 2.64 -12.61
C ALA A 374 4.02 4.17 -12.66
N VAL A 375 2.78 4.69 -12.73
CA VAL A 375 2.50 6.13 -12.70
C VAL A 375 2.92 6.72 -11.36
N GLU A 376 2.47 6.15 -10.24
CA GLU A 376 2.82 6.64 -8.90
C GLU A 376 4.34 6.66 -8.68
N ALA A 377 5.01 5.58 -9.05
CA ALA A 377 6.46 5.44 -8.97
C ALA A 377 7.20 6.51 -9.79
N TYR A 378 6.79 6.69 -11.05
CA TYR A 378 7.43 7.64 -11.95
C TYR A 378 7.25 9.08 -11.48
N PHE A 379 6.05 9.46 -11.05
CA PHE A 379 5.78 10.81 -10.56
C PHE A 379 6.44 11.09 -9.20
N ALA A 380 6.58 10.09 -8.33
CA ALA A 380 7.32 10.24 -7.08
C ALA A 380 8.82 10.53 -7.34
N LEU A 381 9.44 9.81 -8.27
CA LEU A 381 10.82 10.08 -8.67
C LEU A 381 10.97 11.36 -9.47
N PHE A 382 9.98 11.72 -10.29
CA PHE A 382 9.97 13.01 -10.99
C PHE A 382 9.90 14.18 -10.00
N HIS A 383 9.06 14.08 -8.96
CA HIS A 383 9.01 15.09 -7.91
C HIS A 383 10.34 15.20 -7.17
N LEU A 384 10.99 14.06 -6.86
CA LEU A 384 12.34 14.03 -6.31
C LEU A 384 13.36 14.74 -7.22
N LEU A 385 13.30 14.47 -8.51
CA LEU A 385 14.15 15.11 -9.51
C LEU A 385 13.93 16.63 -9.56
N LEU A 386 12.68 17.09 -9.53
CA LEU A 386 12.34 18.52 -9.49
C LEU A 386 12.85 19.19 -8.21
N CYS A 387 12.70 18.56 -7.04
CA CYS A 387 13.23 19.10 -5.79
C CYS A 387 14.75 19.30 -5.87
N LEU A 388 15.48 18.31 -6.41
CA LEU A 388 16.92 18.41 -6.60
C LEU A 388 17.31 19.49 -7.61
N ALA A 389 16.65 19.54 -8.76
CA ALA A 389 16.94 20.55 -9.79
C ALA A 389 16.67 21.97 -9.30
N THR A 390 15.64 22.15 -8.46
CA THR A 390 15.31 23.44 -7.83
C THR A 390 16.38 23.88 -6.84
N GLU A 391 16.93 22.95 -6.03
CA GLU A 391 18.01 23.28 -5.09
C GLU A 391 19.38 23.40 -5.76
N GLN A 392 19.59 22.70 -6.88
CA GLN A 392 20.86 22.62 -7.59
C GLN A 392 20.66 23.00 -9.06
N PRO A 393 20.69 24.30 -9.40
CA PRO A 393 20.52 24.78 -10.78
C PRO A 393 21.55 24.21 -11.78
N GLN A 394 22.67 23.70 -11.27
CA GLN A 394 23.68 23.02 -12.07
C GLN A 394 23.12 21.76 -12.77
N LEU A 395 22.16 21.06 -12.16
CA LEU A 395 21.55 19.86 -12.74
C LEU A 395 20.77 20.19 -14.02
N THR A 396 19.99 21.27 -14.03
CA THR A 396 19.30 21.77 -15.22
C THR A 396 20.29 22.17 -16.32
N ARG A 397 21.40 22.84 -15.96
CA ARG A 397 22.45 23.19 -16.92
C ARG A 397 23.11 21.97 -17.56
N ASP A 398 23.37 20.93 -16.76
CA ASP A 398 23.96 19.68 -17.24
C ASP A 398 22.97 18.89 -18.10
N ALA A 399 21.67 18.93 -17.78
CA ALA A 399 20.61 18.39 -18.62
C ALA A 399 20.56 19.11 -19.98
N ASN A 400 20.48 20.45 -19.99
CA ASN A 400 20.51 21.25 -21.21
C ASN A 400 21.74 20.94 -22.07
N ARG A 401 22.92 20.86 -21.47
CA ARG A 401 24.18 20.52 -22.17
C ARG A 401 24.11 19.13 -22.80
N THR A 402 23.52 18.16 -22.11
CA THR A 402 23.34 16.80 -22.61
C THR A 402 22.43 16.77 -23.83
N LEU A 403 21.31 17.51 -23.80
CA LEU A 403 20.38 17.62 -24.92
C LEU A 403 21.00 18.34 -26.13
N LEU A 404 21.74 19.42 -25.89
CA LEU A 404 22.46 20.14 -26.95
C LEU A 404 23.53 19.25 -27.60
N ARG A 405 24.26 18.45 -26.81
CA ARG A 405 25.22 17.49 -27.34
C ARG A 405 24.54 16.41 -28.18
N PHE A 406 23.35 15.96 -27.79
CA PHE A 406 22.59 15.00 -28.58
C PHE A 406 22.19 15.61 -29.93
N LEU A 407 21.66 16.84 -29.93
CA LEU A 407 21.29 17.56 -31.16
C LEU A 407 22.48 17.84 -32.08
N ALA A 408 23.63 18.19 -31.52
CA ALA A 408 24.85 18.43 -32.28
C ALA A 408 25.46 17.15 -32.87
N GLY A 409 25.12 15.99 -32.31
CA GLY A 409 25.66 14.70 -32.69
C GLY A 409 27.08 14.44 -32.18
N PRO A 410 27.56 13.19 -32.25
CA PRO A 410 26.87 12.00 -32.77
C PRO A 410 25.79 11.43 -31.80
N THR A 411 24.65 10.98 -32.33
CA THR A 411 23.49 10.45 -31.55
C THR A 411 23.56 8.96 -31.25
N THR A 412 24.64 8.30 -31.69
CA THR A 412 24.72 6.83 -31.74
C THR A 412 24.68 6.18 -30.36
N LYS A 413 24.31 4.89 -30.32
CA LYS A 413 24.29 4.05 -29.09
C LYS A 413 25.61 4.04 -28.30
N ALA A 414 26.75 4.31 -28.96
CA ALA A 414 28.04 4.42 -28.30
C ALA A 414 28.15 5.69 -27.42
N HIS A 415 27.55 6.80 -27.86
CA HIS A 415 27.59 8.08 -27.16
C HIS A 415 26.39 8.29 -26.24
N PHE A 416 25.22 7.78 -26.65
CA PHE A 416 23.98 7.84 -25.87
C PHE A 416 23.37 6.43 -25.73
N PRO A 417 23.87 5.61 -24.78
CA PRO A 417 23.44 4.22 -24.64
C PRO A 417 21.94 4.05 -24.40
N SER A 418 21.33 4.96 -23.63
CA SER A 418 19.90 4.95 -23.30
C SER A 418 19.23 6.25 -23.73
N LEU A 419 18.24 6.15 -24.62
CA LEU A 419 17.37 7.29 -24.97
C LEU A 419 16.37 7.60 -23.87
N GLY A 420 15.98 6.63 -23.03
CA GLY A 420 15.06 6.89 -21.93
C GLY A 420 15.70 7.77 -20.84
N VAL A 421 17.00 7.61 -20.57
CA VAL A 421 17.76 8.54 -19.71
C VAL A 421 17.75 9.96 -20.28
N LEU A 422 17.86 10.09 -21.61
CA LEU A 422 17.75 11.39 -22.30
C LEU A 422 16.35 12.00 -22.13
N LEU A 423 15.30 11.20 -22.27
CA LEU A 423 13.91 11.64 -22.06
C LEU A 423 13.66 12.11 -20.63
N VAL A 424 14.26 11.46 -19.62
CA VAL A 424 14.16 11.95 -18.24
C VAL A 424 14.88 13.28 -18.06
N ALA A 425 16.05 13.47 -18.69
CA ALA A 425 16.78 14.74 -18.64
C ALA A 425 15.97 15.91 -19.26
N VAL A 426 15.13 15.63 -20.26
CA VAL A 426 14.22 16.64 -20.84
C VAL A 426 13.26 17.22 -19.80
N LEU A 427 12.85 16.44 -18.79
CA LEU A 427 11.86 16.88 -17.80
C LEU A 427 12.32 18.04 -16.92
N ILE A 428 13.63 18.26 -16.80
CA ILE A 428 14.21 19.37 -16.02
C ILE A 428 14.98 20.37 -16.89
N SER A 429 14.88 20.24 -18.21
CA SER A 429 15.47 21.16 -19.18
C SER A 429 14.65 22.44 -19.28
N ASP A 430 15.32 23.58 -19.47
CA ASP A 430 14.65 24.88 -19.67
C ASP A 430 13.88 24.94 -21.01
N HIS A 431 14.33 24.13 -21.99
CA HIS A 431 13.75 24.12 -23.34
C HIS A 431 12.71 23.02 -23.54
N GLY A 432 12.61 22.07 -22.61
CA GLY A 432 11.75 20.90 -22.73
C GLY A 432 11.97 20.11 -24.02
N LEU A 433 10.90 19.51 -24.53
CA LEU A 433 10.92 18.70 -25.75
C LEU A 433 10.64 19.59 -26.98
N THR A 434 11.70 20.04 -27.65
CA THR A 434 11.57 20.83 -28.89
C THR A 434 11.27 19.92 -30.10
N GLU A 435 10.74 20.49 -31.18
CA GLU A 435 10.47 19.74 -32.42
C GLU A 435 11.75 19.10 -32.99
N ALA A 436 12.85 19.85 -33.05
CA ALA A 436 14.14 19.36 -33.53
C ALA A 436 14.66 18.18 -32.67
N LEU A 437 14.55 18.28 -31.35
CA LEU A 437 14.94 17.21 -30.43
C LEU A 437 14.03 15.99 -30.57
N THR A 438 12.73 16.21 -30.71
CA THR A 438 11.74 15.15 -30.93
C THR A 438 12.06 14.36 -32.20
N LEU A 439 12.30 15.06 -33.32
CA LEU A 439 12.68 14.44 -34.59
C LEU A 439 14.00 13.68 -34.47
N ALA A 440 15.00 14.23 -33.78
CA ALA A 440 16.28 13.55 -33.55
C ALA A 440 16.12 12.26 -32.72
N ILE A 441 15.32 12.30 -31.65
CA ILE A 441 15.04 11.14 -30.80
C ILE A 441 14.27 10.06 -31.58
N ILE A 442 13.23 10.44 -32.32
CA ILE A 442 12.44 9.51 -33.15
C ILE A 442 13.33 8.87 -34.21
N LYS A 443 14.12 9.67 -34.93
CA LYS A 443 15.07 9.18 -35.94
C LYS A 443 16.03 8.15 -35.35
N GLU A 444 16.70 8.49 -34.25
CA GLU A 444 17.63 7.57 -33.57
C GLU A 444 16.91 6.32 -33.03
N THR A 445 15.68 6.44 -32.54
CA THR A 445 14.87 5.30 -32.09
C THR A 445 14.56 4.34 -33.23
N ILE A 446 14.12 4.85 -34.38
CA ILE A 446 13.87 4.06 -35.59
C ILE A 446 15.16 3.38 -36.06
N LEU A 447 16.27 4.13 -36.15
CA LEU A 447 17.57 3.59 -36.53
C LEU A 447 18.00 2.43 -35.63
N ARG A 448 17.85 2.57 -34.31
CA ARG A 448 18.14 1.48 -33.36
C ARG A 448 17.25 0.28 -33.62
N ASN A 449 15.94 0.47 -33.78
CA ASN A 449 14.98 -0.62 -33.97
C ASN A 449 15.19 -1.38 -35.30
N VAL A 450 15.54 -0.68 -36.39
CA VAL A 450 15.88 -1.32 -37.67
C VAL A 450 17.11 -2.22 -37.53
N VAL A 451 18.11 -1.81 -36.77
CA VAL A 451 19.30 -2.65 -36.50
C VAL A 451 18.94 -3.94 -35.76
N TRP A 452 18.00 -3.91 -34.81
CA TRP A 452 17.53 -5.13 -34.12
C TRP A 452 16.78 -6.10 -35.03
N MET A 453 16.13 -5.62 -36.09
CA MET A 453 15.50 -6.49 -37.10
C MET A 453 16.52 -7.17 -38.01
N LEU A 454 17.70 -6.58 -38.20
CA LEU A 454 18.74 -7.05 -39.12
C LEU A 454 19.86 -7.84 -38.42
N ASP A 455 20.06 -7.67 -37.12
CA ASP A 455 21.00 -8.44 -36.29
C ASP A 455 20.49 -8.59 -34.86
N GLY A 456 20.24 -9.83 -34.43
CA GLY A 456 19.77 -10.16 -33.08
C GLY A 456 20.76 -9.81 -31.95
N LYS A 457 22.00 -9.41 -32.27
CA LYS A 457 23.01 -8.95 -31.30
C LYS A 457 23.08 -7.41 -31.14
N GLY A 458 22.33 -6.64 -31.93
CA GLY A 458 21.97 -5.25 -31.62
C GLY A 458 23.11 -4.23 -31.52
N GLY A 459 24.06 -4.21 -32.46
CA GLY A 459 25.09 -3.16 -32.50
C GLY A 459 25.83 -2.98 -33.83
N GLY A 460 26.09 -1.70 -34.19
CA GLY A 460 27.17 -1.31 -35.11
C GLY A 460 26.82 -1.15 -36.60
N ARG A 461 25.55 -1.24 -37.01
CA ARG A 461 25.15 -1.15 -38.43
C ARG A 461 24.05 -0.10 -38.69
N ALA A 462 24.15 1.08 -38.05
CA ALA A 462 23.20 2.17 -38.26
C ALA A 462 23.07 2.58 -39.74
N GLU A 463 24.10 2.29 -40.54
CA GLU A 463 24.19 2.61 -41.96
C GLU A 463 23.35 1.68 -42.85
N LEU A 464 22.92 0.51 -42.36
CA LEU A 464 22.01 -0.38 -43.09
C LEU A 464 20.56 0.11 -43.13
N ALA A 465 20.19 1.09 -42.30
CA ALA A 465 18.89 1.73 -42.40
C ALA A 465 18.78 2.69 -43.60
N TYR A 466 19.91 2.99 -44.26
CA TYR A 466 19.94 3.74 -45.50
C TYR A 466 20.18 2.78 -46.67
N LEU A 467 19.12 2.10 -47.12
CA LEU A 467 19.07 1.58 -48.48
C LEU A 467 18.84 2.80 -49.38
N GLU A 468 19.88 3.24 -50.08
CA GLU A 468 19.73 4.23 -51.16
C GLU A 468 18.58 3.80 -52.08
N PRO A 469 17.66 4.69 -52.47
CA PRO A 469 16.89 4.46 -53.67
C PRO A 469 17.89 4.53 -54.82
N THR A 470 18.32 3.38 -55.33
CA THR A 470 19.09 3.34 -56.57
C THR A 470 18.31 4.11 -57.65
N ALA A 471 19.02 4.71 -58.60
CA ALA A 471 18.45 5.42 -59.75
C ALA A 471 17.64 4.52 -60.71
N VAL A 472 17.23 3.34 -60.25
CA VAL A 472 16.43 2.34 -60.97
C VAL A 472 15.12 2.13 -60.21
N SER A 473 14.37 3.22 -60.03
CA SER A 473 12.91 3.11 -59.94
C SER A 473 12.38 3.74 -61.22
N ALA A 474 12.28 2.91 -62.25
CA ALA A 474 11.51 3.20 -63.46
C ALA A 474 10.05 2.79 -63.25
#